data_AF-A0A6L4YM22-F1
#
_entry.id   AF-A0A6L4YM22-F1
#
_cell.length_a   1.000
_cell.length_b   1.000
_cell.length_c   1.000
_cell.angle_alpha   90.00
_cell.angle_beta   90.00
_cell.angle_gamma   90.00
#
_symmetry.space_group_name_H-M   'P 1'
#
loop_
_entity.id
_entity.type
_entity.pdbx_description
1 polymer ?
#
loop_
_entity_poly.entity_id
_entity_poly.type
_entity_poly.pdbx_seq_one_letter_code
_entity_poly.pdbx_strand_id
1 'polypeptide(L)'
;MRGHAKISKLNVRGWVSDCDEPGRRLTVTCSVDDQWRGTVDANELRPDVQSAGFGDGFCGFSFAIPTIFGDGRVHTVGLELAGHRSFQFPGFPLATVFQVPDARIAVGATSDAPAFAAFWQAHLRHDATSLPADERKTLVAQYVAALSPATGHLVLLAWVHAQVVGYCLLERKAYGAYRHAAVLRMAILKPFRRHQLGSRLVKAAIEHARQSGIRRLELTVIAQNLPARQLYDKHGFQLEGTLRENHFNGAGFSDELMMSRLETAQ
;
A
#
# COMPACT_ATOMS: atom_id res chain seq x y z
N MET A 1 5.29 34.73 -17.84
CA MET A 1 5.45 33.42 -17.14
C MET A 1 5.60 32.27 -18.11
N ARG A 2 6.52 31.35 -17.82
CA ARG A 2 6.68 30.05 -18.52
C ARG A 2 6.81 28.94 -17.50
N GLY A 3 6.39 27.74 -17.89
CA GLY A 3 6.54 26.57 -17.02
C GLY A 3 6.24 25.28 -17.75
N HIS A 4 6.73 24.20 -17.18
CA HIS A 4 6.49 22.85 -17.67
C HIS A 4 6.48 21.88 -16.49
N ALA A 5 5.59 20.90 -16.53
CA ALA A 5 5.51 19.86 -15.52
C ALA A 5 5.38 18.48 -16.17
N LYS A 6 5.81 17.45 -15.45
CA LYS A 6 5.65 16.06 -15.86
C LYS A 6 5.35 15.18 -14.66
N ILE A 7 4.63 14.09 -14.92
CA ILE A 7 4.31 13.07 -13.93
C ILE A 7 5.16 11.84 -14.19
N SER A 8 5.75 11.27 -13.14
CA SER A 8 6.50 10.03 -13.20
C SER A 8 6.31 9.25 -11.91
N LYS A 9 5.74 8.05 -11.99
CA LYS A 9 5.28 7.29 -10.80
C LYS A 9 4.42 8.23 -9.92
N LEU A 10 4.58 8.22 -8.61
CA LEU A 10 3.89 9.11 -7.66
C LEU A 10 4.61 10.45 -7.45
N ASN A 11 5.23 11.00 -8.48
CA ASN A 11 5.91 12.29 -8.37
C ASN A 11 5.50 13.21 -9.51
N VAL A 12 5.13 14.44 -9.15
CA VAL A 12 4.88 15.53 -10.09
C VAL A 12 6.01 16.53 -9.93
N ARG A 13 6.78 16.75 -10.98
CA ARG A 13 7.91 17.68 -10.97
C ARG A 13 7.91 18.57 -12.18
N GLY A 14 8.42 19.77 -12.01
CA GLY A 14 8.40 20.77 -13.06
C GLY A 14 9.29 21.95 -12.77
N TRP A 15 9.06 23.00 -13.53
CA TRP A 15 9.59 24.33 -13.27
C TRP A 15 8.57 25.38 -13.69
N VAL A 16 8.63 26.53 -13.03
CA VAL A 16 7.86 27.72 -13.41
C VAL A 16 8.68 28.95 -13.09
N SER A 17 8.76 29.89 -14.03
CA SER A 17 9.50 31.13 -13.85
C SER A 17 8.74 32.32 -14.44
N ASP A 18 8.94 33.47 -13.80
CA ASP A 18 8.59 34.75 -14.38
C ASP A 18 9.77 35.27 -15.20
N CYS A 19 9.60 35.33 -16.53
CA CYS A 19 10.67 35.78 -17.43
C CYS A 19 10.92 37.29 -17.31
N ASP A 20 9.93 38.05 -16.80
CA ASP A 20 10.03 39.49 -16.60
C ASP A 20 10.68 39.81 -15.25
N GLU A 21 10.56 38.91 -14.26
CA GLU A 21 11.17 39.01 -12.93
C GLU A 21 11.93 37.72 -12.55
N PRO A 22 13.11 37.45 -13.15
CA PRO A 22 13.83 36.17 -13.01
C PRO A 22 14.14 35.68 -11.59
N GLY A 23 14.26 36.60 -10.63
CA GLY A 23 14.56 36.29 -9.22
C GLY A 23 13.32 36.03 -8.36
N ARG A 24 12.11 36.24 -8.90
CA ARG A 24 10.86 36.03 -8.16
C ARG A 24 10.54 34.54 -8.08
N ARG A 25 10.44 34.04 -6.84
CA ARG A 25 9.96 32.67 -6.59
C ARG A 25 8.45 32.64 -6.66
N LEU A 26 7.94 31.65 -7.38
CA LEU A 26 6.52 31.46 -7.57
C LEU A 26 6.09 30.23 -6.77
N THR A 27 4.93 30.32 -6.13
CA THR A 27 4.38 29.23 -5.34
C THR A 27 3.42 28.41 -6.20
N VAL A 28 3.65 27.09 -6.27
CA VAL A 28 2.84 26.15 -7.03
C VAL A 28 1.99 25.32 -6.08
N THR A 29 0.74 25.10 -6.45
CA THR A 29 -0.17 24.19 -5.77
C THR A 29 -0.48 23.02 -6.69
N CYS A 30 -0.31 21.80 -6.19
CA CYS A 30 -0.73 20.57 -6.86
C CYS A 30 -1.97 20.01 -6.17
N SER A 31 -2.95 19.57 -6.95
CA SER A 31 -4.14 18.85 -6.47
C SER A 31 -4.28 17.49 -7.14
N VAL A 32 -4.88 16.52 -6.44
CA VAL A 32 -5.26 15.21 -7.00
C VAL A 32 -6.69 14.89 -6.55
N ASP A 33 -7.60 14.73 -7.52
CA ASP A 33 -9.03 14.41 -7.34
C ASP A 33 -9.76 15.24 -6.27
N ASP A 34 -9.33 16.48 -6.03
CA ASP A 34 -9.78 17.35 -4.93
C ASP A 34 -9.63 16.74 -3.51
N GLN A 35 -9.00 15.58 -3.38
CA GLN A 35 -8.79 14.85 -2.12
C GLN A 35 -7.46 15.20 -1.48
N TRP A 36 -6.47 15.55 -2.28
CA TRP A 36 -5.16 15.96 -1.79
C TRP A 36 -4.73 17.26 -2.46
N ARG A 37 -4.08 18.09 -1.66
CA ARG A 37 -3.48 19.34 -2.11
C ARG A 37 -2.14 19.54 -1.41
N GLY A 38 -1.12 19.85 -2.20
CA GLY A 38 0.21 20.24 -1.72
C GLY A 38 0.59 21.59 -2.29
N THR A 39 1.35 22.39 -1.53
CA THR A 39 1.84 23.70 -1.96
C THR A 39 3.34 23.78 -1.68
N VAL A 40 4.12 24.19 -2.67
CA VAL A 40 5.58 24.37 -2.55
C VAL A 40 6.02 25.61 -3.32
N ASP A 41 7.11 26.23 -2.86
CA ASP A 41 7.77 27.28 -3.62
C ASP A 41 8.66 26.67 -4.69
N ALA A 42 8.60 27.21 -5.91
CA ALA A 42 9.45 26.81 -7.01
C ALA A 42 10.85 27.41 -6.83
N ASN A 43 11.66 26.79 -5.98
CA ASN A 43 12.99 27.27 -5.58
C ASN A 43 14.11 26.23 -5.80
N GLU A 44 13.80 25.07 -6.39
CA GLU A 44 14.82 24.07 -6.70
C GLU A 44 15.65 24.50 -7.92
N LEU A 45 16.95 24.22 -7.89
CA LEU A 45 17.86 24.57 -8.97
C LEU A 45 17.60 23.71 -10.22
N ARG A 46 17.45 24.38 -11.37
CA ARG A 46 17.25 23.81 -12.70
C ARG A 46 18.22 24.45 -13.70
N PRO A 47 19.47 23.93 -13.78
CA PRO A 47 20.50 24.48 -14.66
C PRO A 47 20.12 24.41 -16.14
N ASP A 48 19.30 23.42 -16.51
CA ASP A 48 18.75 23.26 -17.86
C ASP A 48 17.81 24.41 -18.25
N VAL A 49 17.02 24.91 -17.28
CA VAL A 49 16.11 26.04 -17.49
C VAL A 49 16.86 27.37 -17.54
N GLN A 50 17.88 27.52 -16.69
CA GLN A 50 18.78 28.68 -16.72
C GLN A 50 19.51 28.78 -18.06
N SER A 51 20.06 27.66 -18.54
CA SER A 51 20.78 27.59 -19.82
C SER A 51 19.87 27.90 -21.01
N ALA A 52 18.58 27.59 -20.90
CA ALA A 52 17.56 27.93 -21.90
C ALA A 52 17.09 29.40 -21.84
N GLY A 53 17.58 30.19 -20.88
CA GLY A 53 17.28 31.62 -20.74
C GLY A 53 15.94 31.94 -20.08
N PHE A 54 15.33 31.00 -19.34
CA PHE A 54 14.03 31.20 -18.69
C PHE A 54 14.12 31.58 -17.21
N GLY A 55 15.13 32.38 -16.83
CA GLY A 55 15.28 32.91 -15.48
C GLY A 55 16.62 32.57 -14.83
N ASP A 56 16.72 32.73 -13.51
CA ASP A 56 17.95 32.53 -12.73
C ASP A 56 18.27 31.05 -12.40
N GLY A 57 17.42 30.12 -12.83
CA GLY A 57 17.56 28.68 -12.62
C GLY A 57 16.88 28.14 -11.36
N PHE A 58 16.58 28.96 -10.36
CA PHE A 58 15.90 28.52 -9.13
C PHE A 58 14.38 28.62 -9.30
N CYS A 59 13.85 27.69 -10.07
CA CYS A 59 12.47 27.69 -10.54
C CYS A 59 11.84 26.29 -10.56
N GLY A 60 12.56 25.29 -10.07
CA GLY A 60 12.09 23.90 -10.01
C GLY A 60 11.17 23.67 -8.83
N PHE A 61 10.25 22.72 -9.00
CA PHE A 61 9.37 22.23 -7.93
C PHE A 61 9.16 20.72 -8.05
N SER A 62 8.83 20.10 -6.92
CA SER A 62 8.57 18.66 -6.81
C SER A 62 7.48 18.38 -5.77
N PHE A 63 6.55 17.48 -6.12
CA PHE A 63 5.52 16.98 -5.23
C PHE A 63 5.61 15.46 -5.13
N ALA A 64 5.68 14.95 -3.90
CA ALA A 64 5.46 13.54 -3.61
C ALA A 64 3.95 13.29 -3.45
N ILE A 65 3.34 12.66 -4.45
CA ILE A 65 1.92 12.32 -4.42
C ILE A 65 1.71 11.19 -3.41
N PRO A 66 0.72 11.30 -2.51
CA PRO A 66 0.39 10.24 -1.58
C PRO A 66 0.18 8.92 -2.31
N THR A 67 0.77 7.87 -1.75
CA THR A 67 0.70 6.50 -2.26
C THR A 67 -0.73 5.95 -2.40
N ILE A 68 -1.70 6.55 -1.71
CA ILE A 68 -3.13 6.23 -1.86
C ILE A 68 -3.65 6.44 -3.28
N PHE A 69 -3.03 7.32 -4.07
CA PHE A 69 -3.36 7.54 -5.48
C PHE A 69 -2.63 6.58 -6.42
N GLY A 70 -1.65 5.81 -5.92
CA GLY A 70 -0.97 4.75 -6.66
C GLY A 70 -1.81 3.48 -6.64
N ASP A 71 -3.02 3.56 -7.17
CA ASP A 71 -4.06 2.53 -7.02
C ASP A 71 -4.49 1.86 -8.34
N GLY A 72 -3.81 2.22 -9.44
CA GLY A 72 -4.10 1.74 -10.78
C GLY A 72 -5.37 2.35 -11.40
N ARG A 73 -6.02 3.33 -10.76
CA ARG A 73 -7.15 4.08 -11.31
C ARG A 73 -6.68 5.37 -11.97
N VAL A 74 -7.58 5.94 -12.76
CA VAL A 74 -7.38 7.25 -13.35
C VAL A 74 -7.63 8.30 -12.27
N HIS A 75 -6.65 9.16 -12.07
CA HIS A 75 -6.69 10.33 -11.21
C HIS A 75 -6.47 11.59 -12.04
N THR A 76 -7.14 12.68 -11.67
CA THR A 76 -6.99 14.01 -12.26
C THR A 76 -6.03 14.82 -11.42
N VAL A 77 -4.91 15.21 -12.01
CA VAL A 77 -3.88 16.02 -11.36
C VAL A 77 -3.99 17.45 -11.86
N GLY A 78 -4.19 18.40 -10.93
CA GLY A 78 -4.22 19.83 -11.20
C GLY A 78 -2.92 20.51 -10.74
N LEU A 79 -2.51 21.54 -11.48
CA LEU A 79 -1.42 22.44 -11.09
C LEU A 79 -1.88 23.88 -11.23
N GLU A 80 -1.72 24.66 -10.17
CA GLU A 80 -2.12 26.06 -10.09
C GLU A 80 -0.95 26.91 -9.59
N LEU A 81 -0.88 28.15 -10.06
CA LEU A 81 0.10 29.12 -9.62
C LEU A 81 -0.56 30.14 -8.68
N ALA A 82 -0.03 30.29 -7.47
CA ALA A 82 -0.61 31.17 -6.47
C ALA A 82 -0.67 32.62 -6.96
N GLY A 83 -1.85 33.25 -6.90
CA GLY A 83 -2.05 34.63 -7.35
C GLY A 83 -2.17 34.81 -8.87
N HIS A 84 -2.00 33.75 -9.67
CA HIS A 84 -1.96 33.82 -11.13
C HIS A 84 -2.91 32.81 -11.78
N ARG A 85 -4.22 33.07 -11.67
CA ARG A 85 -5.29 32.16 -12.16
C ARG A 85 -5.37 32.02 -13.68
N SER A 86 -4.78 32.95 -14.43
CA SER A 86 -4.74 32.91 -15.90
C SER A 86 -3.64 32.01 -16.46
N PHE A 87 -2.64 31.67 -15.64
CA PHE A 87 -1.56 30.80 -16.07
C PHE A 87 -2.00 29.33 -15.96
N GLN A 88 -1.89 28.59 -17.06
CA GLN A 88 -2.11 27.15 -17.10
C GLN A 88 -0.80 26.44 -17.43
N PHE A 89 -0.47 25.43 -16.64
CA PHE A 89 0.63 24.53 -16.96
C PHE A 89 0.27 23.73 -18.22
N PRO A 90 1.15 23.70 -19.24
CA PRO A 90 0.90 22.91 -20.45
C PRO A 90 0.58 21.45 -20.12
N GLY A 91 -0.56 20.97 -20.59
CA GLY A 91 -1.02 19.59 -20.36
C GLY A 91 -1.72 19.33 -19.02
N PHE A 92 -1.99 20.36 -18.20
CA PHE A 92 -2.72 20.23 -16.94
C PHE A 92 -4.06 21.01 -16.98
N PRO A 93 -5.13 20.50 -16.33
CA PRO A 93 -5.18 19.27 -15.54
C PRO A 93 -5.00 18.00 -16.39
N LEU A 94 -4.28 17.02 -15.83
CA LEU A 94 -3.92 15.79 -16.52
C LEU A 94 -4.60 14.59 -15.88
N ALA A 95 -5.38 13.84 -16.66
CA ALA A 95 -5.86 12.52 -16.27
C ALA A 95 -4.75 11.49 -16.46
N THR A 96 -4.34 10.81 -15.40
CA THR A 96 -3.26 9.83 -15.43
C THR A 96 -3.54 8.64 -14.51
N VAL A 97 -2.92 7.50 -14.81
CA VAL A 97 -2.89 6.36 -13.89
C VAL A 97 -1.53 6.36 -13.20
N PHE A 98 -1.52 6.60 -11.89
CA PHE A 98 -0.32 6.41 -11.11
C PHE A 98 -0.01 4.91 -11.04
N GLN A 99 1.13 4.52 -11.60
CA GLN A 99 1.61 3.16 -11.45
C GLN A 99 1.88 2.88 -9.98
N VAL A 100 1.39 1.74 -9.49
CA VAL A 100 1.75 1.25 -8.15
C VAL A 100 3.26 1.08 -8.12
N PRO A 101 3.99 1.76 -7.22
CA PRO A 101 5.44 1.66 -7.20
C PRO A 101 5.88 0.20 -6.97
N ASP A 102 7.09 -0.13 -7.41
CA ASP A 102 7.68 -1.46 -7.23
C ASP A 102 7.59 -1.89 -5.77
N ALA A 103 6.61 -2.74 -5.47
CA ALA A 103 6.42 -3.17 -4.10
C ALA A 103 7.51 -4.19 -3.76
N ARG A 104 8.18 -4.01 -2.63
CA ARG A 104 9.16 -4.96 -2.09
C ARG A 104 8.49 -5.83 -1.04
N ILE A 105 8.71 -7.15 -1.09
CA ILE A 105 8.28 -8.04 -0.02
C ILE A 105 9.49 -8.37 0.84
N ALA A 106 9.35 -8.26 2.15
CA ALA A 106 10.41 -8.61 3.09
C ALA A 106 9.82 -9.20 4.37
N VAL A 107 10.63 -9.98 5.09
CA VAL A 107 10.33 -10.41 6.45
C VAL A 107 10.27 -9.17 7.33
N GLY A 108 9.19 -9.02 8.09
CA GLY A 108 9.03 -7.94 9.04
C GLY A 108 9.87 -8.17 10.29
N ALA A 109 10.49 -7.11 10.79
CA ALA A 109 11.23 -7.09 12.04
C ALA A 109 10.54 -6.22 13.09
N THR A 110 10.93 -6.34 14.36
CA THR A 110 10.40 -5.48 15.45
C THR A 110 10.56 -3.98 15.17
N SER A 111 11.59 -3.58 14.41
CA SER A 111 11.80 -2.19 13.97
C SER A 111 10.69 -1.68 13.02
N ASP A 112 9.96 -2.58 12.35
CA ASP A 112 8.89 -2.24 11.42
C ASP A 112 7.54 -2.02 12.12
N ALA A 113 7.49 -2.21 13.44
CA ALA A 113 6.29 -2.08 14.26
C ALA A 113 5.50 -0.78 14.00
N PRO A 114 6.11 0.41 13.89
CA PRO A 114 5.37 1.64 13.61
C PRO A 114 4.69 1.61 12.24
N ALA A 115 5.38 1.13 11.20
CA ALA A 115 4.84 1.08 9.84
C ALA A 115 3.73 0.02 9.72
N PHE A 116 3.89 -1.12 10.41
CA PHE A 116 2.86 -2.16 10.42
C PHE A 116 1.62 -1.75 11.23
N ALA A 117 1.81 -1.03 12.35
CA ALA A 117 0.71 -0.42 13.09
C ALA A 117 -0.08 0.58 12.23
N ALA A 118 0.62 1.42 11.46
CA ALA A 118 -0.01 2.36 10.53
C ALA A 118 -0.83 1.65 9.44
N PHE A 119 -0.33 0.53 8.89
CA PHE A 119 -1.11 -0.32 7.99
C PHE A 119 -2.43 -0.77 8.63
N TRP A 120 -2.39 -1.29 9.86
CA TRP A 120 -3.59 -1.79 10.53
C TRP A 120 -4.59 -0.68 10.82
N GLN A 121 -4.12 0.49 11.25
CA GLN A 121 -4.99 1.66 11.42
C GLN A 121 -5.69 2.05 10.11
N ALA A 122 -4.99 2.02 8.97
CA ALA A 122 -5.59 2.28 7.67
C ALA A 122 -6.57 1.19 7.24
N HIS A 123 -6.25 -0.09 7.48
CA HIS A 123 -7.11 -1.22 7.12
C HIS A 123 -8.40 -1.25 7.92
N LEU A 124 -8.34 -1.05 9.25
CA LEU A 124 -9.51 -1.07 10.13
C LEU A 124 -10.51 0.05 9.81
N ARG A 125 -10.06 1.21 9.33
CA ARG A 125 -10.94 2.30 8.85
C ARG A 125 -11.84 1.87 7.69
N HIS A 126 -11.43 0.88 6.90
CA HIS A 126 -12.15 0.42 5.73
C HIS A 126 -12.95 -0.87 5.96
N ASP A 127 -12.45 -1.77 6.82
CA ASP A 127 -12.99 -3.13 6.94
C ASP A 127 -13.56 -3.46 8.36
N ALA A 128 -13.33 -2.63 9.39
CA ALA A 128 -13.72 -2.93 10.79
C ALA A 128 -14.47 -1.76 11.48
N THR A 129 -15.47 -1.20 10.81
CA THR A 129 -16.23 -0.03 11.30
C THR A 129 -17.04 -0.27 12.58
N SER A 130 -17.14 -1.52 13.07
CA SER A 130 -17.95 -1.88 14.24
C SER A 130 -17.16 -2.11 15.54
N LEU A 131 -15.82 -2.26 15.51
CA LEU A 131 -15.06 -2.59 16.72
C LEU A 131 -14.83 -1.35 17.61
N PRO A 132 -15.03 -1.44 18.94
CA PRO A 132 -14.64 -0.40 19.90
C PRO A 132 -13.16 0.01 19.80
N ALA A 133 -12.83 1.23 20.20
CA ALA A 133 -11.47 1.78 20.05
C ALA A 133 -10.40 0.97 20.78
N ASP A 134 -10.69 0.48 22.00
CA ASP A 134 -9.76 -0.32 22.78
C ASP A 134 -9.54 -1.72 22.19
N GLU A 135 -10.58 -2.31 21.61
CA GLU A 135 -10.47 -3.58 20.87
C GLU A 135 -9.61 -3.41 19.62
N ARG A 136 -9.82 -2.33 18.85
CA ARG A 136 -8.95 -2.02 17.69
C ARG A 136 -7.49 -1.86 18.10
N LYS A 137 -7.23 -1.16 19.20
CA LYS A 137 -5.88 -0.97 19.74
C LYS A 137 -5.25 -2.31 20.15
N THR A 138 -6.02 -3.16 20.83
CA THR A 138 -5.58 -4.49 21.25
C THR A 138 -5.26 -5.38 20.05
N LEU A 139 -6.11 -5.39 19.04
CA LEU A 139 -5.91 -6.13 17.80
C LEU A 139 -4.63 -5.68 17.07
N VAL A 140 -4.42 -4.38 16.90
CA VAL A 140 -3.20 -3.83 16.29
C VAL A 140 -1.96 -4.29 17.07
N ALA A 141 -2.00 -4.23 18.41
CA ALA A 141 -0.89 -4.65 19.25
C ALA A 141 -0.56 -6.14 19.11
N GLN A 142 -1.58 -7.01 18.98
CA GLN A 142 -1.38 -8.45 18.75
C GLN A 142 -0.63 -8.72 17.43
N TYR A 143 -1.04 -8.09 16.34
CA TYR A 143 -0.36 -8.26 15.05
C TYR A 143 1.05 -7.66 15.05
N VAL A 144 1.24 -6.51 15.70
CA VAL A 144 2.58 -5.92 15.85
C VAL A 144 3.49 -6.83 16.67
N ALA A 145 2.98 -7.46 17.73
CA ALA A 145 3.74 -8.40 18.55
C ALA A 145 4.20 -9.63 17.75
N ALA A 146 3.46 -10.04 16.72
CA ALA A 146 3.84 -11.13 15.83
C ALA A 146 5.12 -10.85 15.01
N LEU A 147 5.59 -9.60 14.94
CA LEU A 147 6.90 -9.27 14.34
C LEU A 147 8.07 -9.76 15.20
N SER A 148 7.85 -10.07 16.48
CA SER A 148 8.89 -10.55 17.37
C SER A 148 9.27 -11.99 17.00
N PRO A 149 10.57 -12.28 16.75
CA PRO A 149 11.04 -13.65 16.48
C PRO A 149 10.70 -14.64 17.60
N ALA A 150 10.53 -14.16 18.84
CA ALA A 150 10.18 -14.99 20.00
C ALA A 150 8.80 -15.67 19.87
N THR A 151 7.92 -15.15 19.00
CA THR A 151 6.60 -15.75 18.73
C THR A 151 6.69 -17.02 17.86
N GLY A 152 7.79 -17.20 17.12
CA GLY A 152 7.92 -18.25 16.10
C GLY A 152 6.98 -18.07 14.91
N HIS A 153 6.35 -16.90 14.77
CA HIS A 153 5.54 -16.53 13.62
C HIS A 153 6.41 -15.95 12.50
N LEU A 154 5.92 -16.01 11.27
CA LEU A 154 6.48 -15.25 10.15
C LEU A 154 5.52 -14.12 9.81
N VAL A 155 6.02 -12.89 9.73
CA VAL A 155 5.30 -11.78 9.11
C VAL A 155 6.05 -11.36 7.87
N LEU A 156 5.41 -11.43 6.71
CA LEU A 156 5.87 -10.83 5.46
C LEU A 156 5.16 -9.50 5.25
N LEU A 157 5.91 -8.44 4.98
CA LEU A 157 5.39 -7.10 4.72
C LEU A 157 5.61 -6.73 3.26
N ALA A 158 4.56 -6.22 2.61
CA ALA A 158 4.63 -5.60 1.30
C ALA A 158 4.83 -4.09 1.45
N TRP A 159 5.98 -3.61 1.00
CA TRP A 159 6.43 -2.23 1.11
C TRP A 159 6.28 -1.49 -0.21
N VAL A 160 5.72 -0.29 -0.14
CA VAL A 160 5.78 0.71 -1.20
C VAL A 160 6.50 1.92 -0.61
N HIS A 161 7.74 2.16 -1.05
CA HIS A 161 8.66 3.09 -0.38
C HIS A 161 8.77 2.78 1.13
N ALA A 162 8.44 3.74 2.00
CA ALA A 162 8.47 3.60 3.46
C ALA A 162 7.13 3.12 4.07
N GLN A 163 6.12 2.81 3.25
CA GLN A 163 4.80 2.41 3.72
C GLN A 163 4.58 0.91 3.55
N VAL A 164 4.05 0.26 4.60
CA VAL A 164 3.47 -1.07 4.51
C VAL A 164 2.08 -0.98 3.90
N VAL A 165 1.86 -1.68 2.78
CA VAL A 165 0.59 -1.67 2.02
C VAL A 165 -0.12 -3.02 2.02
N GLY A 166 0.52 -4.04 2.58
CA GLY A 166 -0.04 -5.37 2.77
C GLY A 166 0.85 -6.22 3.67
N TYR A 167 0.28 -7.29 4.20
CA TYR A 167 1.02 -8.28 4.98
C TYR A 167 0.53 -9.70 4.69
N CYS A 168 1.36 -10.68 5.04
CA CYS A 168 0.99 -12.07 5.19
C CYS A 168 1.65 -12.61 6.46
N LEU A 169 0.84 -13.02 7.43
CA LEU A 169 1.25 -13.64 8.68
C LEU A 169 1.06 -15.16 8.57
N LEU A 170 2.10 -15.91 8.94
CA LEU A 170 2.00 -17.33 9.28
C LEU A 170 2.10 -17.47 10.80
N GLU A 171 0.95 -17.68 11.43
CA GLU A 171 0.82 -17.93 12.85
C GLU A 171 1.07 -19.42 13.11
N ARG A 172 2.32 -19.76 13.47
CA ARG A 172 2.68 -21.15 13.77
C ARG A 172 1.97 -21.63 15.03
N LYS A 173 1.31 -22.79 14.96
CA LYS A 173 0.62 -23.36 16.14
C LYS A 173 1.63 -23.70 17.25
N ALA A 174 1.34 -23.28 18.48
CA ALA A 174 2.28 -23.38 19.60
C ALA A 174 2.40 -24.82 20.16
N TYR A 175 1.29 -25.58 20.17
CA TYR A 175 1.23 -26.91 20.75
C TYR A 175 2.00 -27.95 19.93
N GLY A 176 2.84 -28.75 20.60
CA GLY A 176 3.82 -29.65 19.97
C GLY A 176 3.25 -30.51 18.84
N ALA A 177 2.11 -31.17 19.07
CA ALA A 177 1.46 -32.02 18.07
C ALA A 177 1.04 -31.27 16.79
N TYR A 178 0.86 -29.95 16.87
CA TYR A 178 0.39 -29.11 15.77
C TYR A 178 1.47 -28.14 15.23
N ARG A 179 2.70 -28.15 15.75
CA ARG A 179 3.79 -27.26 15.29
C ARG A 179 4.16 -27.42 13.81
N HIS A 180 3.74 -28.52 13.20
CA HIS A 180 3.85 -28.78 11.77
C HIS A 180 2.88 -27.93 10.93
N ALA A 181 1.97 -27.18 11.55
CA ALA A 181 0.95 -26.37 10.89
C ALA A 181 1.05 -24.88 11.27
N ALA A 182 0.64 -24.01 10.35
CA ALA A 182 0.51 -22.57 10.58
C ALA A 182 -0.76 -22.01 9.94
N VAL A 183 -1.37 -21.04 10.63
CA VAL A 183 -2.53 -20.31 10.12
C VAL A 183 -2.05 -19.12 9.29
N LEU A 184 -2.49 -19.04 8.03
CA LEU A 184 -2.21 -17.93 7.14
C LEU A 184 -3.28 -16.85 7.30
N ARG A 185 -2.83 -15.62 7.59
CA ARG A 185 -3.66 -14.41 7.59
C ARG A 185 -3.03 -13.37 6.68
N MET A 186 -3.82 -12.69 5.87
CA MET A 186 -3.27 -11.64 5.00
C MET A 186 -4.30 -10.57 4.69
N ALA A 187 -3.80 -9.36 4.44
CA ALA A 187 -4.59 -8.30 3.86
C ALA A 187 -3.71 -7.37 3.02
N ILE A 188 -4.35 -6.70 2.07
CA ILE A 188 -3.76 -5.66 1.24
C ILE A 188 -4.71 -4.47 1.28
N LEU A 189 -4.16 -3.27 1.49
CA LEU A 189 -4.93 -2.03 1.45
C LEU A 189 -5.64 -1.92 0.10
N LYS A 190 -6.91 -1.50 0.11
CA LYS A 190 -7.79 -1.48 -1.08
C LYS A 190 -7.14 -0.85 -2.33
N PRO A 191 -6.39 0.27 -2.23
CA PRO A 191 -5.69 0.86 -3.37
C PRO A 191 -4.65 -0.06 -4.01
N PHE A 192 -4.01 -0.95 -3.26
CA PHE A 192 -2.89 -1.77 -3.72
C PHE A 192 -3.31 -3.20 -4.14
N ARG A 193 -4.62 -3.48 -4.15
CA ARG A 193 -5.18 -4.77 -4.60
C ARG A 193 -5.09 -4.87 -6.13
N ARG A 194 -5.22 -6.08 -6.68
CA ARG A 194 -5.13 -6.36 -8.14
C ARG A 194 -3.77 -6.08 -8.82
N HIS A 195 -2.73 -5.74 -8.06
CA HIS A 195 -1.34 -5.59 -8.55
C HIS A 195 -0.45 -6.81 -8.27
N GLN A 196 -1.04 -8.01 -8.24
CA GLN A 196 -0.36 -9.29 -7.94
C GLN A 196 0.35 -9.39 -6.59
N LEU A 197 0.25 -8.37 -5.71
CA LEU A 197 0.88 -8.38 -4.38
C LEU A 197 0.44 -9.57 -3.53
N GLY A 198 -0.84 -9.93 -3.57
CA GLY A 198 -1.35 -11.09 -2.84
C GLY A 198 -0.73 -12.39 -3.31
N SER A 199 -0.56 -12.55 -4.62
CA SER A 199 0.11 -13.71 -5.19
C SER A 199 1.58 -13.79 -4.80
N ARG A 200 2.26 -12.64 -4.73
CA ARG A 200 3.66 -12.58 -4.32
C ARG A 200 3.85 -12.88 -2.83
N LEU A 201 2.95 -12.35 -1.98
CA LEU A 201 2.93 -12.62 -0.53
C LEU A 201 2.68 -14.11 -0.24
N VAL A 202 1.63 -14.71 -0.83
CA VAL A 202 1.31 -16.13 -0.64
C VAL A 202 2.45 -17.03 -1.13
N LYS A 203 3.05 -16.73 -2.30
CA LYS A 203 4.21 -17.48 -2.81
C LYS A 203 5.40 -17.44 -1.84
N ALA A 204 5.72 -16.26 -1.31
CA ALA A 204 6.80 -16.11 -0.34
C ALA A 204 6.50 -16.83 0.99
N ALA A 205 5.24 -16.83 1.42
CA ALA A 205 4.81 -17.55 2.62
C ALA A 205 4.93 -19.07 2.45
N ILE A 206 4.50 -19.61 1.31
CA ILE A 206 4.65 -21.04 0.97
C ILE A 206 6.13 -21.45 0.95
N GLU A 207 6.98 -20.64 0.32
CA GLU A 207 8.42 -20.92 0.26
C GLU A 207 9.05 -20.96 1.67
N HIS A 208 8.70 -20.00 2.53
CA HIS A 208 9.16 -20.01 3.91
C HIS A 208 8.63 -21.21 4.70
N ALA A 209 7.37 -21.58 4.50
CA ALA A 209 6.75 -22.73 5.15
C ALA A 209 7.53 -24.02 4.87
N ARG A 210 7.91 -24.25 3.61
CA ARG A 210 8.76 -25.38 3.19
C ARG A 210 10.10 -25.38 3.93
N GLN A 211 10.78 -24.24 3.92
CA GLN A 211 12.11 -24.09 4.53
C GLN A 211 12.09 -24.25 6.06
N SER A 212 10.94 -23.99 6.71
CA SER A 212 10.79 -24.03 8.17
C SER A 212 10.11 -25.31 8.69
N GLY A 213 9.94 -26.32 7.83
CA GLY A 213 9.34 -27.60 8.20
C GLY A 213 7.84 -27.49 8.54
N ILE A 214 7.16 -26.45 8.06
CA ILE A 214 5.70 -26.34 8.14
C ILE A 214 5.13 -27.19 7.01
N ARG A 215 4.43 -28.25 7.39
CA ARG A 215 3.80 -29.24 6.51
C ARG A 215 2.39 -28.85 6.10
N ARG A 216 1.76 -27.95 6.85
CA ARG A 216 0.36 -27.55 6.62
C ARG A 216 0.19 -26.05 6.80
N LEU A 217 -0.31 -25.40 5.76
CA LEU A 217 -0.84 -24.05 5.82
C LEU A 217 -2.35 -24.13 5.82
N GLU A 218 -3.01 -23.41 6.71
CA GLU A 218 -4.47 -23.37 6.78
C GLU A 218 -4.97 -21.94 6.92
N LEU A 219 -6.17 -21.69 6.43
CA LEU A 219 -6.81 -20.38 6.47
C LEU A 219 -8.33 -20.53 6.48
N THR A 220 -9.01 -19.46 6.87
CA THR A 220 -10.43 -19.27 6.58
C THR A 220 -10.62 -18.06 5.68
N VAL A 221 -11.66 -18.10 4.85
CA VAL A 221 -12.01 -17.01 3.95
C VAL A 221 -13.52 -16.88 3.82
N ILE A 222 -14.05 -15.66 3.94
CA ILE A 222 -15.48 -15.38 3.72
C ILE A 222 -15.92 -15.95 2.37
N ALA A 223 -17.00 -16.74 2.36
CA ALA A 223 -17.42 -17.51 1.19
C ALA A 223 -17.69 -16.63 -0.05
N GLN A 224 -18.16 -15.40 0.14
CA GLN A 224 -18.45 -14.42 -0.91
C GLN A 224 -17.20 -13.68 -1.41
N ASN A 225 -16.04 -13.83 -0.75
CA ASN A 225 -14.79 -13.17 -1.15
C ASN A 225 -14.11 -13.94 -2.31
N LEU A 226 -14.73 -13.89 -3.49
CA LEU A 226 -14.26 -14.55 -4.70
C LEU A 226 -12.79 -14.20 -5.06
N PRO A 227 -12.33 -12.94 -4.93
CA PRO A 227 -10.92 -12.62 -5.22
C PRO A 227 -9.92 -13.36 -4.33
N ALA A 228 -10.22 -13.49 -3.03
CA ALA A 228 -9.35 -14.22 -2.10
C ALA A 228 -9.40 -15.73 -2.35
N ARG A 229 -10.59 -16.28 -2.62
CA ARG A 229 -10.76 -17.71 -2.98
C ARG A 229 -9.93 -18.08 -4.21
N GLN A 230 -10.07 -17.31 -5.29
CA GLN A 230 -9.28 -17.51 -6.52
C GLN A 230 -7.77 -17.38 -6.29
N LEU A 231 -7.34 -16.49 -5.39
CA LEU A 231 -5.94 -16.37 -4.99
C LEU A 231 -5.46 -17.66 -4.32
N TYR A 232 -6.19 -18.18 -3.34
CA TYR A 232 -5.80 -19.39 -2.61
C TYR A 232 -5.87 -20.65 -3.48
N ASP A 233 -6.92 -20.81 -4.29
CA ASP A 233 -7.04 -21.90 -5.27
C ASP A 233 -5.85 -21.92 -6.23
N LYS A 234 -5.47 -20.75 -6.77
CA LYS A 234 -4.31 -20.61 -7.67
C LYS A 234 -3.00 -21.04 -7.02
N HIS A 235 -2.86 -20.87 -5.71
CA HIS A 235 -1.69 -21.30 -4.94
C HIS A 235 -1.84 -22.71 -4.37
N GLY A 236 -2.86 -23.46 -4.79
CA GLY A 236 -3.05 -24.88 -4.46
C GLY A 236 -3.55 -25.12 -3.03
N PHE A 237 -4.25 -24.15 -2.45
CA PHE A 237 -5.10 -24.44 -1.29
C PHE A 237 -6.35 -25.18 -1.75
N GLN A 238 -6.87 -26.07 -0.91
CA GLN A 238 -8.05 -26.88 -1.16
C GLN A 238 -9.08 -26.64 -0.06
N LEU A 239 -10.36 -26.68 -0.43
CA LEU A 239 -11.48 -26.60 0.51
C LEU A 239 -11.55 -27.86 1.38
N GLU A 240 -11.66 -27.68 2.69
CA GLU A 240 -11.83 -28.77 3.66
C GLU A 240 -13.14 -28.69 4.44
N GLY A 241 -13.80 -27.53 4.45
CA GLY A 241 -15.04 -27.37 5.20
C GLY A 241 -15.64 -25.97 5.08
N THR A 242 -16.84 -25.82 5.62
CA THR A 242 -17.55 -24.54 5.72
C THR A 242 -17.93 -24.31 7.18
N LEU A 243 -17.49 -23.19 7.73
CA LEU A 243 -17.93 -22.67 9.02
C LEU A 243 -19.15 -21.79 8.78
N ARG A 244 -20.33 -22.31 9.11
CA ARG A 244 -21.60 -21.59 8.93
C ARG A 244 -21.69 -20.43 9.92
N GLU A 245 -22.13 -19.26 9.45
CA GLU A 245 -22.35 -18.05 10.25
C GLU A 245 -21.12 -17.61 11.10
N ASN A 246 -19.91 -17.93 10.64
CA ASN A 246 -18.68 -17.73 11.43
C ASN A 246 -18.28 -16.25 11.58
N HIS A 247 -18.59 -15.41 10.58
CA HIS A 247 -18.15 -14.02 10.55
C HIS A 247 -19.34 -13.06 10.65
N PHE A 248 -19.34 -12.20 11.68
CA PHE A 248 -20.33 -11.13 11.84
C PHE A 248 -19.71 -9.77 11.52
N ASN A 249 -20.31 -9.02 10.58
CA ASN A 249 -19.80 -7.71 10.16
C ASN A 249 -20.58 -6.51 10.71
N GLY A 250 -21.48 -6.73 11.68
CA GLY A 250 -22.41 -5.71 12.18
C GLY A 250 -23.77 -5.68 11.48
N ALA A 251 -23.83 -6.05 10.20
CA ALA A 251 -25.06 -6.09 9.40
C ALA A 251 -25.64 -7.50 9.24
N GLY A 252 -24.81 -8.54 9.38
CA GLY A 252 -25.24 -9.93 9.29
C GLY A 252 -24.10 -10.92 9.43
N PHE A 253 -24.46 -12.20 9.39
CA PHE A 253 -23.54 -13.32 9.44
C PHE A 253 -23.12 -13.76 8.04
N SER A 254 -21.91 -14.27 7.91
CA SER A 254 -21.37 -14.85 6.68
C SER A 254 -20.63 -16.13 6.99
N ASP A 255 -20.77 -17.11 6.11
CA ASP A 255 -20.02 -18.35 6.15
C ASP A 255 -18.55 -18.10 5.79
N GLU A 256 -17.66 -18.88 6.40
CA GLU A 256 -16.26 -18.95 6.01
C GLU A 256 -15.90 -20.34 5.49
N LEU A 257 -15.09 -20.38 4.44
CA LEU A 257 -14.53 -21.59 3.88
C LEU A 257 -13.21 -21.88 4.56
N MET A 258 -13.07 -23.09 5.12
CA MET A 258 -11.80 -23.60 5.62
C MET A 258 -11.00 -24.13 4.44
N MET A 259 -9.80 -23.62 4.23
CA MET A 259 -8.92 -24.10 3.19
C MET A 259 -7.56 -24.46 3.75
N SER A 260 -6.93 -25.46 3.16
CA SER A 260 -5.58 -25.86 3.54
C SER A 260 -4.70 -26.15 2.34
N ARG A 261 -3.40 -26.07 2.55
CA ARG A 261 -2.38 -26.52 1.62
C ARG A 261 -1.39 -27.38 2.38
N LEU A 262 -1.14 -28.57 1.86
CA LEU A 262 -0.16 -29.50 2.40
C LEU A 262 1.16 -29.34 1.63
N GLU A 263 2.24 -29.16 2.37
CA GLU A 263 3.60 -29.19 1.85
C GLU A 263 4.19 -30.58 2.10
N THR A 264 4.70 -31.20 1.04
CA THR A 264 5.55 -32.38 1.13
C THR A 264 6.92 -31.94 1.65
N ALA A 265 7.47 -32.67 2.62
CA ALA A 265 8.87 -32.49 2.99
C ALA A 265 9.75 -32.78 1.76
N GLN A 266 10.77 -31.94 1.53
CA GLN A 266 11.89 -32.30 0.65
C GLN A 266 12.75 -33.36 1.32
#